data_AF-A0A1F5QPI0-F1
#
_entry.id   AF-A0A1F5QPI0-F1
#
_cell.length_a   1.000
_cell.length_b   1.000
_cell.length_c   1.000
_cell.angle_alpha   90.00
_cell.angle_beta   90.00
_cell.angle_gamma   90.00
#
_symmetry.space_group_name_H-M   'P 1'
#
loop_
_entity.id
_entity.type
_entity.pdbx_description
1 polymer ?
#
loop_
_entity_poly.entity_id
_entity_poly.type
_entity_poly.pdbx_seq_one_letter_code
_entity_poly.pdbx_strand_id
1 'polypeptide(L)'
;MLNLLFIADVIGSPGREVVRALLPELRRRHDVGLVVCNGENSAGGFGLTRESARDLFAAGVDVLTGGNHLWDRKESLDYLAGEARLVRPANLPPGTPGQGWAVVEAADGTRVGIVNLLGRVFMKEADCPFRAADAALATLESRSRVVLVDIHAETTAEKVALGWHLDGRASAVIGTHTHVQTADDRVLPGGTAFVCDAGMTGGFDSVIGMDRVKALSRFLTLMPARLTPAEGDLRLNAILVGVDPATGRASFIRRLQVPYRAGSTRGAARLLAGDEPAAAVRRAARIEVERLRGLGVVPTLALVSVGDDPASAIYLRRKSEACAEAGIEVRRVGLPAGIDTAAVIERVRTLGGDTTVHGILVQLPLAPPADPQAVLEAVPPDKDVDGFHPENAGRLSLGLPGFVPATALGILELLRYYQVPIAGTHAVVLGRSSIVGRPLSQLLSRRGIDATVTLGHSASGPALRELARQADLLVAAVGRAEMVDADWVKPGATVVDVGIHRVPAAEPRGATRLTGDVHAASVAAVAGALTPVPGGVGPMTVAMVVAGTVLAAQRARERVKV
;
A
#
# COMPACT_ATOMS: atom_id res chain seq x y z
N MET A 1 27.67 -1.44 0.41
CA MET A 1 26.84 -2.18 -0.55
C MET A 1 26.14 -1.14 -1.38
N LEU A 2 26.19 -1.25 -2.71
CA LEU A 2 25.61 -0.27 -3.63
C LEU A 2 24.27 -0.80 -4.15
N ASN A 3 23.19 -0.05 -3.94
CA ASN A 3 21.89 -0.40 -4.49
C ASN A 3 21.68 0.31 -5.83
N LEU A 4 21.49 -0.48 -6.89
CA LEU A 4 21.15 -0.04 -8.23
C LEU A 4 19.64 -0.20 -8.44
N LEU A 5 18.99 0.82 -9.00
CA LEU A 5 17.59 0.75 -9.40
C LEU A 5 17.50 0.87 -10.92
N PHE A 6 16.92 -0.14 -11.57
CA PHE A 6 16.64 -0.10 -13.00
C PHE A 6 15.13 0.10 -13.23
N ILE A 7 14.74 1.25 -13.78
CA ILE A 7 13.34 1.54 -14.16
C ILE A 7 13.10 1.03 -15.58
N ALA A 8 12.05 0.23 -15.73
CA ALA A 8 11.74 -0.46 -16.96
C ALA A 8 10.88 0.39 -17.90
N ASP A 9 11.19 0.35 -19.20
CA ASP A 9 10.50 0.95 -20.36
C ASP A 9 9.45 2.02 -20.01
N VAL A 10 9.89 3.27 -19.88
CA VAL A 10 8.98 4.38 -19.58
C VAL A 10 8.14 4.73 -20.80
N ILE A 11 6.81 4.62 -20.67
CA ILE A 11 5.87 4.83 -21.77
C ILE A 11 5.23 6.22 -21.70
N GLY A 12 5.61 7.10 -22.62
CA GLY A 12 4.96 8.39 -22.86
C GLY A 12 5.02 9.38 -21.68
N SER A 13 4.13 10.37 -21.71
CA SER A 13 3.94 11.30 -20.58
C SER A 13 3.42 10.62 -19.31
N PRO A 14 2.51 9.62 -19.35
CA PRO A 14 2.03 9.00 -18.11
C PRO A 14 3.15 8.26 -17.37
N GLY A 15 4.02 7.54 -18.08
CA GLY A 15 5.20 6.91 -17.50
C GLY A 15 6.17 7.91 -16.88
N ARG A 16 6.44 9.03 -17.58
CA ARG A 16 7.30 10.10 -17.03
C ARG A 16 6.71 10.72 -15.76
N GLU A 17 5.40 10.90 -15.72
CA GLU A 17 4.70 11.41 -14.53
C GLU A 17 4.88 10.46 -13.33
N VAL A 18 4.68 9.15 -13.56
CA VAL A 18 4.89 8.11 -12.56
C VAL A 18 6.31 8.15 -12.00
N VAL A 19 7.33 8.22 -12.87
CA VAL A 19 8.74 8.30 -12.45
C VAL A 19 8.97 9.55 -11.60
N ARG A 20 8.54 10.71 -12.08
CA ARG A 20 8.66 11.99 -11.36
C ARG A 20 8.02 11.94 -9.97
N ALA A 21 6.88 11.28 -9.84
CA ALA A 21 6.15 11.21 -8.57
C ALA A 21 6.76 10.20 -7.58
N LEU A 22 7.20 9.03 -8.04
CA LEU A 22 7.56 7.92 -7.16
C LEU A 22 9.07 7.77 -6.93
N LEU A 23 9.92 8.15 -7.88
CA LEU A 23 11.36 7.93 -7.80
C LEU A 23 12.04 8.59 -6.57
N PRO A 24 11.71 9.82 -6.17
CA PRO A 24 12.35 10.44 -5.00
C PRO A 24 12.17 9.64 -3.70
N GLU A 25 10.98 9.07 -3.49
CA GLU A 25 10.70 8.23 -2.33
C GLU A 25 11.35 6.86 -2.46
N LEU A 26 11.34 6.25 -3.65
CA LEU A 26 12.02 4.96 -3.87
C LEU A 26 13.53 5.06 -3.62
N ARG A 27 14.17 6.16 -4.04
CA ARG A 27 15.59 6.43 -3.75
C ARG A 27 15.86 6.44 -2.25
N ARG A 28 15.06 7.18 -1.47
CA ARG A 28 15.20 7.24 0.00
C ARG A 28 14.94 5.90 0.67
N ARG A 29 13.81 5.27 0.34
CA ARG A 29 13.34 4.03 0.96
C ARG A 29 14.29 2.85 0.74
N HIS A 30 14.94 2.80 -0.41
CA HIS A 30 15.82 1.70 -0.80
C HIS A 30 17.30 2.07 -0.82
N ASP A 31 17.67 3.26 -0.32
CA ASP A 31 19.05 3.76 -0.29
C ASP A 31 19.76 3.59 -1.65
N VAL A 32 19.09 4.03 -2.72
CA VAL A 32 19.53 3.81 -4.10
C VAL A 32 20.66 4.77 -4.44
N GLY A 33 21.83 4.22 -4.80
CA GLY A 33 23.02 5.00 -5.17
C GLY A 33 23.11 5.36 -6.65
N LEU A 34 22.43 4.61 -7.52
CA LEU A 34 22.37 4.88 -8.96
C LEU A 34 21.05 4.36 -9.57
N VAL A 35 20.45 5.18 -10.44
CA VAL A 35 19.21 4.91 -11.18
C VAL A 35 19.49 4.87 -12.67
N VAL A 36 19.24 3.72 -13.28
CA VAL A 36 19.24 3.51 -14.72
C VAL A 36 17.78 3.40 -15.18
N CYS A 37 17.42 3.99 -16.31
CA CYS A 37 16.05 3.95 -16.81
C CYS A 37 16.04 3.69 -18.31
N ASN A 38 15.30 2.68 -18.76
CA ASN A 38 15.06 2.54 -20.19
C ASN A 38 14.01 3.58 -20.64
N GLY A 39 14.42 4.47 -21.54
CA GLY A 39 13.64 5.64 -21.95
C GLY A 39 13.09 5.57 -23.38
N GLU A 40 13.26 4.44 -24.09
CA GLU A 40 13.05 4.40 -25.55
C GLU A 40 11.62 4.71 -26.00
N ASN A 41 10.63 4.61 -25.11
CA ASN A 41 9.21 4.85 -25.40
C ASN A 41 8.66 6.12 -24.70
N SER A 42 9.53 6.95 -24.14
CA SER A 42 9.15 8.09 -23.28
C SER A 42 8.48 9.25 -24.04
N ALA A 43 8.70 9.37 -25.34
CA ALA A 43 8.11 10.41 -26.19
C ALA A 43 6.86 9.90 -26.92
N GLY A 44 5.69 10.07 -26.30
CA GLY A 44 4.41 9.70 -26.91
C GLY A 44 4.26 8.21 -27.23
N GLY A 45 4.98 7.35 -26.49
CA GLY A 45 4.94 5.90 -26.62
C GLY A 45 5.97 5.28 -27.57
N PHE A 46 6.67 6.10 -28.37
CA PHE A 46 7.70 5.65 -29.31
C PHE A 46 8.77 6.73 -29.46
N GLY A 47 10.02 6.37 -29.15
CA GLY A 47 11.18 7.25 -29.20
C GLY A 47 11.41 8.05 -27.93
N LEU A 48 12.54 8.76 -27.94
CA LEU A 48 13.02 9.61 -26.86
C LEU A 48 13.46 10.96 -27.41
N THR A 49 12.96 12.06 -26.84
CA THR A 49 13.34 13.42 -27.22
C THR A 49 14.21 14.04 -26.13
N ARG A 50 14.88 15.16 -26.45
CA ARG A 50 15.60 15.97 -25.46
C ARG A 50 14.70 16.38 -24.28
N GLU A 51 13.44 16.71 -24.55
CA GLU A 51 12.47 17.09 -23.53
C GLU A 51 12.11 15.90 -22.63
N SER A 52 11.78 14.74 -23.23
CA SER A 52 11.42 13.55 -22.43
C SER A 52 12.58 13.04 -21.59
N ALA A 53 13.80 13.10 -22.11
CA ALA A 53 15.02 12.80 -21.36
C ALA A 53 15.28 13.80 -20.23
N ARG A 54 15.13 15.11 -20.49
CA ARG A 54 15.28 16.15 -19.45
C ARG A 54 14.31 15.92 -18.29
N ASP A 55 13.06 15.55 -18.57
CA ASP A 55 12.07 15.28 -17.53
C ASP A 55 12.46 14.08 -16.65
N LEU A 56 13.00 13.02 -17.26
CA LEU A 56 13.50 11.85 -16.53
C LEU A 56 14.74 12.18 -15.69
N PHE A 57 15.69 12.92 -16.24
CA PHE A 57 16.85 13.39 -15.46
C PHE A 57 16.42 14.30 -14.31
N ALA A 58 15.48 15.22 -14.53
CA ALA A 58 14.94 16.09 -13.49
C ALA A 58 14.18 15.32 -12.40
N ALA A 59 13.62 14.15 -12.73
CA ALA A 59 13.00 13.25 -11.76
C ALA A 59 14.01 12.47 -10.89
N GLY A 60 15.30 12.50 -11.23
CA GLY A 60 16.37 11.82 -10.48
C GLY A 60 16.88 10.51 -11.13
N VAL A 61 16.63 10.31 -12.41
CA VAL A 61 17.33 9.28 -13.21
C VAL A 61 18.76 9.74 -13.46
N ASP A 62 19.76 8.85 -13.35
CA ASP A 62 21.16 9.21 -13.59
C ASP A 62 21.62 8.85 -15.02
N VAL A 63 21.14 7.71 -15.54
CA VAL A 63 21.48 7.20 -16.88
C VAL A 63 20.24 6.70 -17.59
N LEU A 64 20.16 7.00 -18.89
CA LEU A 64 19.13 6.48 -19.77
C LEU A 64 19.70 5.40 -20.69
N THR A 65 18.97 4.31 -20.85
CA THR A 65 19.21 3.29 -21.88
C THR A 65 18.11 3.33 -22.95
N GLY A 66 18.36 2.68 -24.08
CA GLY A 66 17.44 2.68 -25.22
C GLY A 66 17.06 1.28 -25.72
N GLY A 67 16.52 1.27 -26.94
CA GLY A 67 16.06 0.08 -27.64
C GLY A 67 15.84 0.36 -29.13
N ASN A 68 14.93 -0.39 -29.76
CA ASN A 68 14.67 -0.25 -31.20
C ASN A 68 13.88 0.99 -31.60
N HIS A 69 13.23 1.70 -30.68
CA HIS A 69 12.42 2.89 -30.96
C HIS A 69 13.18 4.21 -30.78
N LEU A 70 14.44 4.17 -30.35
CA LEU A 70 15.20 5.34 -29.90
C LEU A 70 15.20 6.54 -30.88
N TRP A 71 15.14 6.29 -32.19
CA TRP A 71 15.14 7.30 -33.26
C TRP A 71 13.78 7.55 -33.94
N ASP A 72 12.67 7.04 -33.39
CA ASP A 72 11.35 7.19 -34.01
C ASP A 72 10.81 8.64 -33.94
N ARG A 73 11.55 9.57 -33.31
CA ARG A 73 11.31 11.03 -33.34
C ARG A 73 12.44 11.73 -34.10
N LYS A 74 12.07 12.71 -34.94
CA LYS A 74 13.06 13.46 -35.75
C LYS A 74 14.07 14.18 -34.87
N GLU A 75 13.63 14.64 -33.69
CA GLU A 75 14.42 15.37 -32.71
C GLU A 75 15.42 14.47 -31.93
N SER A 76 15.33 13.14 -32.07
CA SER A 76 16.20 12.19 -31.37
C SER A 76 17.64 12.19 -31.90
N LEU A 77 17.84 12.42 -33.20
CA LEU A 77 19.12 12.25 -33.89
C LEU A 77 20.25 13.11 -33.28
N ASP A 78 20.01 14.41 -33.16
CA ASP A 78 21.04 15.36 -32.67
C ASP A 78 21.27 15.24 -31.17
N TYR A 79 20.26 14.82 -30.41
CA TYR A 79 20.35 14.69 -28.97
C TYR A 79 21.17 13.47 -28.54
N LEU A 80 20.97 12.33 -29.21
CA LEU A 80 21.65 11.06 -28.91
C LEU A 80 23.18 11.14 -29.05
N ALA A 81 23.67 11.96 -29.98
CA ALA A 81 25.10 12.16 -30.16
C ALA A 81 25.75 13.00 -29.05
N GLY A 82 24.98 13.90 -28.42
CA GLY A 82 25.50 14.91 -27.49
C GLY A 82 25.31 14.62 -26.00
N GLU A 83 24.43 13.68 -25.63
CA GLU A 83 24.16 13.34 -24.23
C GLU A 83 24.96 12.12 -23.78
N ALA A 84 26.01 12.34 -22.99
CA ALA A 84 26.89 11.27 -22.50
C ALA A 84 26.20 10.30 -21.52
N ARG A 85 25.09 10.71 -20.90
CA ARG A 85 24.29 9.87 -19.97
C ARG A 85 23.23 9.03 -20.67
N LEU A 86 23.25 8.98 -22.00
CA LEU A 86 22.30 8.21 -22.80
C LEU A 86 23.07 7.13 -23.58
N VAL A 87 22.76 5.87 -23.27
CA VAL A 87 23.43 4.69 -23.80
C VAL A 87 22.50 3.99 -24.79
N ARG A 88 22.91 3.91 -26.06
CA ARG A 88 22.17 3.20 -27.12
C ARG A 88 22.61 1.74 -27.20
N PRO A 89 21.90 0.86 -27.92
CA PRO A 89 22.34 -0.52 -28.07
C PRO A 89 23.71 -0.63 -28.75
N ALA A 90 24.65 -1.35 -28.14
CA ALA A 90 26.05 -1.43 -28.56
C ALA A 90 26.24 -2.14 -29.91
N ASN A 91 25.36 -3.08 -30.23
CA ASN A 91 25.37 -3.92 -31.42
C ASN A 91 24.61 -3.33 -32.62
N LEU A 92 24.54 -2.00 -32.72
CA LEU A 92 24.06 -1.32 -33.92
C LEU A 92 25.21 -1.10 -34.91
N PRO A 93 24.91 -0.97 -36.23
CA PRO A 93 25.93 -0.80 -37.25
C PRO A 93 26.91 0.35 -36.96
N PRO A 94 28.17 0.24 -37.39
CA PRO A 94 29.13 1.34 -37.29
C PRO A 94 28.58 2.65 -37.90
N GLY A 95 28.82 3.77 -37.23
CA GLY A 95 28.32 5.09 -37.65
C GLY A 95 26.95 5.47 -37.08
N THR A 96 26.25 4.58 -36.37
CA THR A 96 25.05 4.95 -35.61
C THR A 96 25.39 5.93 -34.48
N PRO A 97 24.71 7.10 -34.36
CA PRO A 97 24.99 8.11 -33.35
C PRO A 97 24.85 7.59 -31.90
N GLY A 98 25.70 8.08 -30.99
CA GLY A 98 25.68 7.75 -29.56
C GLY A 98 26.58 6.56 -29.17
N GLN A 99 26.71 6.33 -27.86
CA GLN A 99 27.61 5.33 -27.30
C GLN A 99 26.88 4.04 -26.88
N GLY A 100 27.53 2.90 -27.10
CA GLY A 100 27.01 1.56 -26.73
C GLY A 100 27.15 1.22 -25.23
N TRP A 101 27.97 1.99 -24.52
CA TRP A 101 28.24 1.84 -23.10
C TRP A 101 28.69 3.18 -22.50
N ALA A 102 28.60 3.32 -21.19
CA ALA A 102 29.10 4.47 -20.44
C ALA A 102 29.67 4.03 -19.08
N VAL A 103 30.49 4.89 -18.47
CA VAL A 103 30.88 4.77 -17.06
C VAL A 103 30.33 5.96 -16.33
N VAL A 104 29.57 5.70 -15.27
CA VAL A 104 28.96 6.73 -14.43
C VAL A 104 29.34 6.54 -12.97
N GLU A 105 29.28 7.61 -12.20
CA GLU A 105 29.60 7.60 -10.78
C GLU A 105 28.30 7.52 -9.98
N ALA A 106 28.19 6.53 -9.09
CA ALA A 106 27.11 6.43 -8.13
C ALA A 106 27.28 7.47 -7.01
N ALA A 107 26.24 7.69 -6.21
CA ALA A 107 26.26 8.66 -5.10
C ALA A 107 27.38 8.42 -4.06
N ASP A 108 27.90 7.20 -3.93
CA ASP A 108 29.02 6.86 -3.04
C ASP A 108 30.41 6.93 -3.70
N GLY A 109 30.50 7.43 -4.94
CA GLY A 109 31.73 7.49 -5.73
C GLY A 109 32.06 6.20 -6.50
N THR A 110 31.27 5.14 -6.35
CA THR A 110 31.51 3.89 -7.09
C THR A 110 31.29 4.12 -8.58
N ARG A 111 32.31 3.79 -9.39
CA ARG A 111 32.16 3.77 -10.86
C ARG A 111 31.34 2.55 -11.27
N VAL A 112 30.36 2.75 -12.13
CA VAL A 112 29.44 1.74 -12.66
C VAL A 112 29.46 1.80 -14.18
N GLY A 113 29.70 0.65 -14.82
CA GLY A 113 29.61 0.49 -16.26
C GLY A 113 28.18 0.18 -16.66
N ILE A 114 27.63 0.93 -17.62
CA ILE A 114 26.31 0.69 -18.20
C ILE A 114 26.49 0.22 -19.63
N VAL A 115 25.88 -0.91 -20.00
CA VAL A 115 25.90 -1.45 -21.36
C VAL A 115 24.46 -1.66 -21.82
N ASN A 116 24.13 -1.22 -23.02
CA ASN A 116 22.82 -1.48 -23.62
C ASN A 116 22.98 -2.34 -24.87
N LEU A 117 22.07 -3.27 -25.11
CA LEU A 117 22.13 -4.26 -26.18
C LEU A 117 20.74 -4.44 -26.79
N LEU A 118 20.70 -4.83 -28.07
CA LEU A 118 19.47 -5.17 -28.79
C LEU A 118 19.47 -6.66 -29.13
N GLY A 119 18.37 -7.36 -28.84
CA GLY A 119 18.15 -8.71 -29.32
C GLY A 119 17.99 -8.77 -30.84
N ARG A 120 17.94 -9.97 -31.41
CA ARG A 120 17.80 -10.18 -32.86
C ARG A 120 16.56 -10.98 -33.23
N VAL A 121 16.14 -11.90 -32.37
CA VAL A 121 15.00 -12.78 -32.69
C VAL A 121 13.71 -11.97 -32.56
N PHE A 122 12.98 -11.83 -33.68
CA PHE A 122 11.79 -10.98 -33.82
C PHE A 122 12.02 -9.46 -33.60
N MET A 123 13.27 -9.01 -33.73
CA MET A 123 13.68 -7.61 -33.54
C MET A 123 14.13 -6.96 -34.86
N LYS A 124 14.43 -5.66 -34.85
CA LYS A 124 15.15 -4.97 -35.95
C LYS A 124 16.54 -5.59 -36.16
N GLU A 125 17.06 -5.50 -37.38
CA GLU A 125 18.38 -6.01 -37.73
C GLU A 125 19.48 -5.31 -36.90
N ALA A 126 20.30 -6.12 -36.23
CA ALA A 126 21.42 -5.68 -35.40
C ALA A 126 22.53 -6.75 -35.40
N ASP A 127 23.75 -6.32 -35.09
CA ASP A 127 24.89 -7.22 -34.92
C ASP A 127 24.71 -8.14 -33.69
N CYS A 128 25.59 -9.11 -33.52
CA CYS A 128 25.47 -10.09 -32.43
C CYS A 128 25.57 -9.42 -31.03
N PRO A 129 24.53 -9.49 -30.19
CA PRO A 129 24.55 -8.85 -28.86
C PRO A 129 25.58 -9.47 -27.91
N PHE A 130 25.85 -10.77 -28.04
CA PHE A 130 26.85 -11.47 -27.24
C PHE A 130 28.27 -10.94 -27.49
N ARG A 131 28.63 -10.77 -28.77
CA ARG A 131 29.95 -10.23 -29.14
C ARG A 131 30.10 -8.76 -28.76
N ALA A 132 29.02 -7.98 -28.89
CA ALA A 132 29.02 -6.59 -28.44
C ALA A 132 29.15 -6.47 -26.91
N ALA A 133 28.49 -7.35 -26.16
CA ALA A 133 28.65 -7.44 -24.71
C ALA A 133 30.12 -7.75 -24.33
N ASP A 134 30.73 -8.74 -25.00
CA ASP A 134 32.13 -9.09 -24.76
C ASP A 134 33.08 -7.90 -25.04
N ALA A 135 32.90 -7.20 -26.15
CA ALA A 135 33.70 -6.03 -26.50
C ALA A 135 33.50 -4.86 -25.52
N ALA A 136 32.27 -4.61 -25.08
CA ALA A 136 31.96 -3.60 -24.09
C ALA A 136 32.59 -3.93 -22.73
N LEU A 137 32.48 -5.17 -22.26
CA LEU A 137 33.08 -5.63 -21.01
C LEU A 137 34.61 -5.55 -21.04
N ALA A 138 35.25 -5.94 -22.14
CA ALA A 138 36.70 -5.80 -22.29
C ALA A 138 37.14 -4.32 -22.19
N THR A 139 36.32 -3.38 -22.67
CA THR A 139 36.59 -1.95 -22.55
C THR A 139 36.37 -1.42 -21.13
N LEU A 140 35.39 -1.99 -20.40
CA LEU A 140 35.00 -1.58 -19.05
C LEU A 140 35.87 -2.19 -17.94
N GLU A 141 36.56 -3.30 -18.20
CA GLU A 141 37.30 -4.09 -17.19
C GLU A 141 38.27 -3.24 -16.34
N SER A 142 38.97 -2.27 -16.96
CA SER A 142 39.89 -1.36 -16.26
C SER A 142 39.21 -0.12 -15.64
N ARG A 143 37.94 0.11 -15.95
CA ARG A 143 37.21 1.34 -15.62
C ARG A 143 36.15 1.15 -14.55
N SER A 144 35.54 -0.03 -14.50
CA SER A 144 34.48 -0.34 -13.55
C SER A 144 34.42 -1.82 -13.26
N ARG A 145 34.31 -2.17 -11.97
CA ARG A 145 34.06 -3.54 -11.54
C ARG A 145 32.57 -3.87 -11.47
N VAL A 146 31.74 -2.85 -11.25
CA VAL A 146 30.27 -2.98 -11.26
C VAL A 146 29.78 -2.74 -12.67
N VAL A 147 29.05 -3.69 -13.27
CA VAL A 147 28.51 -3.54 -14.62
C VAL A 147 27.05 -3.95 -14.67
N LEU A 148 26.19 -3.06 -15.16
CA LEU A 148 24.78 -3.31 -15.45
C LEU A 148 24.58 -3.38 -16.96
N VAL A 149 23.98 -4.47 -17.41
CA VAL A 149 23.66 -4.72 -18.82
C VAL A 149 22.14 -4.69 -19.01
N ASP A 150 21.65 -3.79 -19.86
CA ASP A 150 20.26 -3.72 -20.34
C ASP A 150 20.16 -4.40 -21.72
N ILE A 151 19.42 -5.50 -21.81
CA ILE A 151 19.14 -6.22 -23.06
C ILE A 151 17.69 -6.02 -23.49
N HIS A 152 17.50 -5.20 -24.52
CA HIS A 152 16.20 -4.92 -25.10
C HIS A 152 15.87 -5.96 -26.20
N ALA A 153 14.98 -6.91 -25.93
CA ALA A 153 14.75 -8.05 -26.82
C ALA A 153 13.36 -8.68 -26.68
N GLU A 154 12.81 -9.25 -27.75
CA GLU A 154 11.52 -9.95 -27.72
C GLU A 154 11.62 -11.32 -27.02
N THR A 155 12.62 -12.13 -27.39
CA THR A 155 12.63 -13.52 -26.92
C THR A 155 13.29 -13.70 -25.56
N THR A 156 12.59 -14.39 -24.65
CA THR A 156 13.12 -14.78 -23.35
C THR A 156 14.35 -15.69 -23.48
N ALA A 157 14.38 -16.58 -24.47
CA ALA A 157 15.51 -17.49 -24.71
C ALA A 157 16.83 -16.73 -24.96
N GLU A 158 16.81 -15.67 -25.79
CA GLU A 158 18.00 -14.87 -26.06
C GLU A 158 18.50 -14.14 -24.79
N LYS A 159 17.56 -13.62 -23.99
CA LYS A 159 17.89 -12.94 -22.71
C LYS A 159 18.46 -13.90 -21.67
N VAL A 160 17.85 -15.08 -21.48
CA VAL A 160 18.36 -16.12 -20.56
C VAL A 160 19.75 -16.59 -20.99
N ALA A 161 19.95 -16.83 -22.29
CA ALA A 161 21.25 -17.23 -22.81
C ALA A 161 22.33 -16.16 -22.57
N LEU A 162 21.99 -14.88 -22.75
CA LEU A 162 22.90 -13.78 -22.45
C LEU A 162 23.20 -13.68 -20.94
N GLY A 163 22.20 -13.89 -20.08
CA GLY A 163 22.39 -13.98 -18.63
C GLY A 163 23.45 -15.02 -18.24
N TRP A 164 23.36 -16.23 -18.81
CA TRP A 164 24.37 -17.27 -18.60
C TRP A 164 25.73 -16.94 -19.21
N HIS A 165 25.76 -16.31 -20.40
CA HIS A 165 27.00 -15.90 -21.06
C HIS A 165 27.80 -14.85 -20.26
N LEU A 166 27.09 -14.04 -19.46
CA LEU A 166 27.65 -12.94 -18.68
C LEU A 166 27.73 -13.23 -17.18
N ASP A 167 27.37 -14.46 -16.74
CA ASP A 167 27.40 -14.82 -15.31
C ASP A 167 28.82 -14.71 -14.74
N GLY A 168 28.98 -13.96 -13.65
CA GLY A 168 30.25 -13.62 -13.03
C GLY A 168 31.10 -12.57 -13.77
N ARG A 169 30.65 -12.11 -14.95
CA ARG A 169 31.30 -11.07 -15.76
C ARG A 169 30.57 -9.73 -15.73
N ALA A 170 29.29 -9.73 -15.38
CA ALA A 170 28.47 -8.56 -15.12
C ALA A 170 27.83 -8.63 -13.73
N SER A 171 27.53 -7.48 -13.13
CA SER A 171 26.81 -7.43 -11.85
C SER A 171 25.33 -7.70 -12.03
N ALA A 172 24.74 -7.19 -13.12
CA ALA A 172 23.34 -7.41 -13.45
C ALA A 172 23.12 -7.47 -14.97
N VAL A 173 22.23 -8.36 -15.40
CA VAL A 173 21.70 -8.47 -16.76
C VAL A 173 20.18 -8.37 -16.68
N ILE A 174 19.63 -7.26 -17.12
CA ILE A 174 18.21 -6.91 -16.99
C ILE A 174 17.62 -6.80 -18.39
N GLY A 175 16.57 -7.56 -18.66
CA GLY A 175 15.87 -7.46 -19.93
C GLY A 175 14.75 -6.40 -19.95
N THR A 176 14.46 -5.89 -21.14
CA THR A 176 13.35 -4.97 -21.47
C THR A 176 12.69 -5.37 -22.80
N HIS A 177 11.71 -4.60 -23.31
CA HIS A 177 10.97 -4.73 -24.59
C HIS A 177 9.56 -5.33 -24.49
N THR A 178 9.34 -6.39 -23.71
CA THR A 178 8.03 -7.08 -23.74
C THR A 178 6.97 -6.39 -22.87
N HIS A 179 7.39 -5.39 -22.07
CA HIS A 179 6.57 -4.57 -21.19
C HIS A 179 5.86 -5.34 -20.04
N VAL A 180 6.04 -6.66 -19.96
CA VAL A 180 5.47 -7.52 -18.92
C VAL A 180 6.58 -7.99 -18.00
N GLN A 181 6.56 -7.52 -16.75
CA GLN A 181 7.60 -7.90 -15.78
C GLN A 181 7.53 -9.41 -15.49
N THR A 182 8.60 -10.13 -15.80
CA THR A 182 8.68 -11.59 -15.60
C THR A 182 9.01 -11.91 -14.14
N ALA A 183 8.62 -13.11 -13.67
CA ALA A 183 8.86 -13.57 -12.30
C ALA A 183 9.98 -14.61 -12.22
N ASP A 184 11.07 -14.39 -12.96
CA ASP A 184 12.25 -15.25 -13.05
C ASP A 184 13.51 -14.58 -12.50
N ASP A 185 13.34 -13.52 -11.69
CA ASP A 185 14.43 -12.78 -11.07
C ASP A 185 15.25 -13.65 -10.13
N ARG A 186 16.56 -13.70 -10.35
CA ARG A 186 17.50 -14.52 -9.55
C ARG A 186 18.92 -13.96 -9.58
N VAL A 187 19.73 -14.35 -8.60
CA VAL A 187 21.18 -14.24 -8.68
C VAL A 187 21.74 -15.56 -9.20
N LEU A 188 22.47 -15.51 -10.30
CA LEU A 188 23.11 -16.67 -10.93
C LEU A 188 24.36 -17.12 -10.11
N PRO A 189 24.85 -18.37 -10.29
CA PRO A 189 25.96 -18.91 -9.49
C PRO A 189 27.25 -18.07 -9.49
N GLY A 190 27.57 -17.38 -10.58
CA GLY A 190 28.71 -16.47 -10.70
C GLY A 190 28.51 -15.12 -9.99
N GLY A 191 27.30 -14.85 -9.47
CA GLY A 191 26.96 -13.62 -8.76
C GLY A 191 26.32 -12.54 -9.64
N THR A 192 25.81 -12.88 -10.82
CA THR A 192 25.09 -11.93 -11.69
C THR A 192 23.61 -11.93 -11.38
N ALA A 193 23.03 -10.76 -11.08
CA ALA A 193 21.59 -10.59 -10.99
C ALA A 193 20.95 -10.67 -12.39
N PHE A 194 19.87 -11.42 -12.54
CA PHE A 194 19.23 -11.67 -13.83
C PHE A 194 17.71 -11.60 -13.75
N VAL A 195 17.05 -11.03 -14.77
CA VAL A 195 15.60 -11.13 -15.02
C VAL A 195 15.32 -11.01 -16.53
N CYS A 196 14.38 -11.78 -17.07
CA CYS A 196 14.02 -11.71 -18.49
C CYS A 196 13.37 -10.39 -18.89
N ASP A 197 12.50 -9.81 -18.07
CA ASP A 197 11.91 -8.51 -18.39
C ASP A 197 11.57 -7.74 -17.13
N ALA A 198 12.06 -6.51 -17.07
CA ALA A 198 11.78 -5.59 -15.98
C ALA A 198 10.35 -5.00 -16.04
N GLY A 199 9.67 -5.13 -17.18
CA GLY A 199 8.31 -4.65 -17.46
C GLY A 199 8.29 -3.26 -18.10
N MET A 200 7.21 -2.50 -17.86
CA MET A 200 7.11 -1.10 -18.28
C MET A 200 6.63 -0.19 -17.14
N THR A 201 6.95 1.09 -17.25
CA THR A 201 6.43 2.15 -16.38
C THR A 201 5.45 3.02 -17.15
N GLY A 202 4.17 2.99 -16.77
CA GLY A 202 3.07 3.61 -17.51
C GLY A 202 1.71 3.03 -17.12
N GLY A 203 0.70 3.17 -17.99
CA GLY A 203 -0.65 2.66 -17.76
C GLY A 203 -0.80 1.17 -18.08
N PHE A 204 -1.34 0.39 -17.13
CA PHE A 204 -1.56 -1.06 -17.23
C PHE A 204 -2.98 -1.45 -17.67
N ASP A 205 -3.94 -0.52 -17.65
CA ASP A 205 -5.23 -0.69 -18.31
C ASP A 205 -5.07 -0.51 -19.84
N SER A 206 -4.22 -1.32 -20.43
CA SER A 206 -3.62 -1.08 -21.74
C SER A 206 -3.30 -2.39 -22.47
N VAL A 207 -2.91 -2.26 -23.74
CA VAL A 207 -2.19 -3.31 -24.47
C VAL A 207 -0.74 -2.88 -24.49
N ILE A 208 0.08 -3.47 -23.61
CA ILE A 208 1.52 -3.18 -23.45
C ILE A 208 1.85 -1.67 -23.41
N GLY A 209 1.06 -0.89 -22.67
CA GLY A 209 1.29 0.55 -22.45
C GLY A 209 0.55 1.45 -23.44
N MET A 210 -0.11 0.88 -24.45
CA MET A 210 -0.88 1.61 -25.45
C MET A 210 -2.38 1.48 -25.22
N ASP A 211 -3.15 2.48 -25.67
CA ASP A 211 -4.61 2.50 -25.58
C ASP A 211 -5.23 1.20 -26.13
N ARG A 212 -6.02 0.53 -25.28
CA ARG A 212 -6.57 -0.80 -25.56
C ARG A 212 -7.52 -0.80 -26.76
N VAL A 213 -8.31 0.26 -26.95
CA VAL A 213 -9.32 0.32 -28.03
C VAL A 213 -8.61 0.44 -29.38
N LYS A 214 -7.62 1.32 -29.48
CA LYS A 214 -6.83 1.51 -30.70
C LYS A 214 -5.96 0.31 -31.02
N ALA A 215 -5.36 -0.32 -30.00
CA ALA A 215 -4.59 -1.55 -30.18
C ALA A 215 -5.47 -2.70 -30.68
N LEU A 216 -6.62 -2.95 -30.04
CA LEU A 216 -7.58 -3.98 -30.45
C LEU A 216 -8.09 -3.76 -31.89
N SER A 217 -8.40 -2.51 -32.26
CA SER A 217 -8.83 -2.18 -33.62
C SER A 217 -7.81 -2.61 -34.68
N ARG A 218 -6.51 -2.43 -34.43
CA ARG A 218 -5.46 -2.90 -35.35
C ARG A 218 -5.46 -4.42 -35.52
N PHE A 219 -5.63 -5.17 -34.43
CA PHE A 219 -5.68 -6.63 -34.51
C PHE A 219 -6.95 -7.15 -35.19
N LEU A 220 -8.10 -6.53 -34.95
CA LEU A 220 -9.37 -6.96 -35.51
C LEU A 220 -9.53 -6.61 -36.99
N THR A 221 -9.03 -5.44 -37.39
CA THR A 221 -9.27 -4.89 -38.74
C THR A 221 -8.07 -4.94 -39.66
N LEU A 222 -6.87 -5.16 -39.10
CA LEU A 222 -5.57 -4.99 -39.78
C LEU A 222 -5.33 -3.58 -40.35
N MET A 223 -6.19 -2.61 -40.04
CA MET A 223 -6.07 -1.23 -40.48
C MET A 223 -5.14 -0.44 -39.53
N PRO A 224 -4.37 0.54 -40.05
CA PRO A 224 -3.57 1.42 -39.20
C PRO A 224 -4.45 2.22 -38.22
N ALA A 225 -4.06 2.21 -36.95
CA ALA A 225 -4.61 3.12 -35.94
C ALA A 225 -3.45 3.79 -35.19
N ARG A 226 -3.58 5.10 -34.93
CA ARG A 226 -2.57 5.86 -34.20
C ARG A 226 -2.59 5.47 -32.73
N LEU A 227 -1.64 4.63 -32.31
CA LEU A 227 -1.47 4.25 -30.91
C LEU A 227 -1.10 5.48 -30.07
N THR A 228 -1.62 5.52 -28.84
CA THR A 228 -1.35 6.55 -27.84
C THR A 228 -1.09 5.87 -26.50
N PRO A 229 -0.19 6.39 -25.65
CA PRO A 229 0.02 5.86 -24.31
C PRO A 229 -1.28 5.79 -23.51
N ALA A 230 -1.43 4.74 -22.70
CA ALA A 230 -2.56 4.58 -21.80
C ALA A 230 -2.35 5.36 -20.49
N GLU A 231 -3.45 5.86 -19.92
CA GLU A 231 -3.47 6.67 -18.70
C GLU A 231 -4.09 5.95 -17.49
N GLY A 232 -4.74 4.80 -17.71
CA GLY A 232 -5.37 4.00 -16.65
C GLY A 232 -4.40 3.06 -15.96
N ASP A 233 -4.60 2.86 -14.65
CA ASP A 233 -3.79 1.97 -13.81
C ASP A 233 -2.29 2.22 -13.95
N LEU A 234 -1.86 3.43 -13.59
CA LEU A 234 -0.47 3.85 -13.69
C LEU A 234 0.38 3.09 -12.68
N ARG A 235 1.50 2.52 -13.12
CA ARG A 235 2.44 1.80 -12.24
C ARG A 235 3.89 2.06 -12.65
N LEU A 236 4.77 2.06 -11.67
CA LEU A 236 6.22 2.01 -11.85
C LEU A 236 6.68 0.56 -11.72
N ASN A 237 7.28 0.02 -12.77
CA ASN A 237 8.01 -1.25 -12.68
C ASN A 237 9.51 -0.99 -12.69
N ALA A 238 10.20 -1.60 -11.74
CA ALA A 238 11.65 -1.50 -11.62
C ALA A 238 12.27 -2.76 -11.02
N ILE A 239 13.59 -2.88 -11.15
CA ILE A 239 14.41 -3.93 -10.55
C ILE A 239 15.43 -3.28 -9.62
N LEU A 240 15.41 -3.69 -8.36
CA LEU A 240 16.39 -3.29 -7.35
C LEU A 240 17.46 -4.38 -7.24
N VAL A 241 18.72 -4.02 -7.40
CA VAL A 241 19.87 -4.93 -7.29
C VAL A 241 20.85 -4.39 -6.25
N GLY A 242 21.20 -5.20 -5.25
CA GLY A 242 22.25 -4.87 -4.30
C GLY A 242 23.58 -5.47 -4.74
N VAL A 243 24.57 -4.65 -5.04
CA VAL A 243 25.90 -5.08 -5.52
C VAL A 243 26.97 -4.77 -4.48
N ASP A 244 27.94 -5.66 -4.34
CA ASP A 244 29.18 -5.37 -3.63
C ASP A 244 30.18 -4.68 -4.58
N PRO A 245 30.53 -3.40 -4.35
CA PRO A 245 31.47 -2.67 -5.19
C PRO A 245 32.87 -3.29 -5.26
N ALA A 246 33.30 -3.97 -4.20
CA ALA A 246 34.65 -4.54 -4.13
C ALA A 246 34.81 -5.77 -5.02
N THR A 247 33.74 -6.56 -5.19
CA THR A 247 33.75 -7.79 -5.98
C THR A 247 33.06 -7.64 -7.33
N GLY A 248 32.11 -6.71 -7.46
CA GLY A 248 31.23 -6.56 -8.63
C GLY A 248 30.06 -7.54 -8.64
N ARG A 249 29.87 -8.33 -7.58
CA ARG A 249 28.83 -9.38 -7.51
C ARG A 249 27.54 -8.86 -6.88
N ALA A 250 26.41 -9.27 -7.43
CA ALA A 250 25.10 -9.04 -6.84
C ALA A 250 24.87 -9.96 -5.63
N SER A 251 24.32 -9.38 -4.58
CA SER A 251 23.90 -10.07 -3.35
C SER A 251 22.41 -10.41 -3.37
N PHE A 252 21.60 -9.56 -4.01
CA PHE A 252 20.18 -9.80 -4.21
C PHE A 252 19.66 -9.09 -5.46
N ILE A 253 18.52 -9.56 -5.95
CA ILE A 253 17.66 -8.90 -6.93
C ILE A 253 16.23 -8.87 -6.37
N ARG A 254 15.48 -7.81 -6.66
CA ARG A 254 14.08 -7.68 -6.26
C ARG A 254 13.28 -6.93 -7.30
N ARG A 255 12.16 -7.51 -7.71
CA ARG A 255 11.13 -6.84 -8.51
C ARG A 255 10.37 -5.82 -7.67
N LEU A 256 10.17 -4.63 -8.24
CA LEU A 256 9.31 -3.60 -7.72
C LEU A 256 8.20 -3.32 -8.74
N GLN A 257 6.97 -3.32 -8.25
CA GLN A 257 5.79 -2.85 -8.96
C GLN A 257 5.03 -1.93 -8.00
N VAL A 258 5.04 -0.64 -8.29
CA VAL A 258 4.51 0.40 -7.40
C VAL A 258 3.37 1.12 -8.12
N PRO A 259 2.12 0.98 -7.66
CA PRO A 259 1.00 1.69 -8.26
C PRO A 259 1.16 3.20 -8.02
N TYR A 260 0.93 3.99 -9.06
CA TYR A 260 0.84 5.44 -9.03
C TYR A 260 -0.61 5.87 -9.18
N ARG A 261 -1.03 6.80 -8.34
CA ARG A 261 -2.35 7.41 -8.42
C ARG A 261 -2.14 8.90 -8.59
N ALA A 262 -2.23 9.36 -9.84
CA ALA A 262 -2.15 10.77 -10.18
C ALA A 262 -3.22 11.56 -9.43
N GLY A 263 -2.83 12.64 -8.76
CA GLY A 263 -3.73 13.67 -8.27
C GLY A 263 -4.85 13.18 -7.35
N SER A 264 -4.58 13.11 -6.05
CA SER A 264 -5.60 13.41 -5.05
C SER A 264 -5.95 14.92 -5.10
N THR A 265 -6.62 15.35 -6.19
CA THR A 265 -7.46 16.56 -6.43
C THR A 265 -7.55 16.73 -7.96
N ARG A 266 -8.67 16.81 -8.69
CA ARG A 266 -10.11 16.99 -8.41
C ARG A 266 -10.88 15.80 -9.02
N GLY A 267 -11.25 14.87 -8.17
CA GLY A 267 -12.20 13.79 -8.43
C GLY A 267 -12.79 13.43 -7.09
N ALA A 268 -14.01 12.88 -7.06
CA ALA A 268 -14.65 12.48 -5.81
C ALA A 268 -13.69 11.61 -4.99
N ALA A 269 -13.49 11.95 -3.71
CA ALA A 269 -12.61 11.22 -2.80
C ALA A 269 -12.81 9.71 -2.90
N ARG A 270 -11.71 8.94 -2.93
CA ARG A 270 -11.77 7.47 -2.91
C ARG A 270 -12.54 7.03 -1.67
N LEU A 271 -13.65 6.31 -1.86
CA LEU A 271 -14.41 5.76 -0.74
C LEU A 271 -13.67 4.59 -0.10
N LEU A 272 -13.43 4.69 1.21
CA LEU A 272 -12.85 3.63 2.02
C LEU A 272 -13.99 2.87 2.72
N ALA A 273 -14.69 2.03 1.95
CA ALA A 273 -15.81 1.24 2.44
C ALA A 273 -15.33 0.11 3.36
N GLY A 274 -16.03 -0.11 4.48
CA GLY A 274 -15.69 -1.10 5.49
C GLY A 274 -16.18 -2.51 5.20
N ASP A 275 -17.15 -2.70 4.31
CA ASP A 275 -17.82 -4.01 4.14
C ASP A 275 -16.87 -5.09 3.64
N GLU A 276 -16.08 -4.80 2.60
CA GLU A 276 -15.12 -5.75 2.01
C GLU A 276 -13.94 -6.05 2.95
N PRO A 277 -13.24 -5.06 3.55
CA PRO A 277 -12.22 -5.32 4.56
C PRO A 277 -12.76 -6.08 5.77
N ALA A 278 -13.97 -5.74 6.26
CA ALA A 278 -14.60 -6.45 7.37
C ALA A 278 -14.89 -7.92 7.02
N ALA A 279 -15.33 -8.19 5.79
CA ALA A 279 -15.53 -9.56 5.30
C ALA A 279 -14.20 -10.32 5.20
N ALA A 280 -13.11 -9.67 4.78
CA ALA A 280 -11.79 -10.28 4.74
C ALA A 280 -11.31 -10.72 6.14
N VAL A 281 -11.49 -9.86 7.15
CA VAL A 281 -11.19 -10.20 8.54
C VAL A 281 -12.02 -11.40 9.03
N ARG A 282 -13.33 -11.42 8.75
CA ARG A 282 -14.19 -12.55 9.16
C ARG A 282 -13.80 -13.86 8.48
N ARG A 283 -13.39 -13.84 7.20
CA ARG A 283 -12.86 -15.02 6.51
C ARG A 283 -11.57 -15.52 7.16
N ALA A 284 -10.64 -14.63 7.50
CA ALA A 284 -9.42 -15.00 8.21
C ALA A 284 -9.73 -15.60 9.60
N ALA A 285 -10.66 -14.99 10.34
CA ALA A 285 -11.12 -15.51 11.62
C ALA A 285 -11.74 -16.91 11.50
N ARG A 286 -12.54 -17.17 10.46
CA ARG A 286 -13.14 -18.48 10.22
C ARG A 286 -12.10 -19.59 10.06
N ILE A 287 -11.06 -19.36 9.27
CA ILE A 287 -9.96 -20.32 9.07
C ILE A 287 -9.32 -20.67 10.42
N GLU A 288 -9.11 -19.65 11.25
CA GLU A 288 -8.49 -19.84 12.56
C GLU A 288 -9.42 -20.52 13.57
N VAL A 289 -10.73 -20.24 13.52
CA VAL A 289 -11.74 -20.94 14.32
C VAL A 289 -11.80 -22.42 13.94
N GLU A 290 -11.80 -22.75 12.65
CA GLU A 290 -11.76 -24.14 12.17
C GLU A 290 -10.50 -24.86 12.69
N ARG A 291 -9.34 -24.17 12.65
CA ARG A 291 -8.09 -24.68 13.23
C ARG A 291 -8.19 -24.91 14.73
N LEU A 292 -8.73 -23.97 15.49
CA LEU A 292 -8.90 -24.08 16.95
C LEU A 292 -9.87 -25.22 17.33
N ARG A 293 -10.96 -25.38 16.58
CA ARG A 293 -11.92 -26.49 16.78
C ARG A 293 -11.26 -27.84 16.56
N GLY A 294 -10.42 -27.98 15.53
CA GLY A 294 -9.60 -29.19 15.32
C GLY A 294 -8.63 -29.49 16.47
N LEU A 295 -8.34 -28.49 17.31
CA LEU A 295 -7.50 -28.60 18.51
C LEU A 295 -8.32 -28.69 19.80
N GLY A 296 -9.64 -28.91 19.71
CA GLY A 296 -10.53 -29.06 20.85
C GLY A 296 -10.96 -27.75 21.52
N VAL A 297 -10.64 -26.58 20.94
CA VAL A 297 -11.06 -25.28 21.46
C VAL A 297 -12.19 -24.73 20.61
N VAL A 298 -13.32 -24.40 21.24
CA VAL A 298 -14.45 -23.77 20.58
C VAL A 298 -14.48 -22.30 20.98
N PRO A 299 -14.06 -21.37 20.11
CA PRO A 299 -14.09 -19.94 20.44
C PRO A 299 -15.52 -19.48 20.76
N THR A 300 -15.68 -18.78 21.88
CA THR A 300 -16.99 -18.37 22.40
C THR A 300 -16.93 -16.94 22.92
N LEU A 301 -17.86 -16.11 22.45
CA LEU A 301 -18.07 -14.73 22.87
C LEU A 301 -19.32 -14.63 23.75
N ALA A 302 -19.18 -14.08 24.96
CA ALA A 302 -20.32 -13.66 25.76
C ALA A 302 -20.69 -12.21 25.43
N LEU A 303 -21.95 -11.98 25.06
CA LEU A 303 -22.52 -10.65 24.83
C LEU A 303 -23.44 -10.29 25.99
N VAL A 304 -23.03 -9.32 26.81
CA VAL A 304 -23.78 -8.86 27.98
C VAL A 304 -24.50 -7.55 27.65
N SER A 305 -25.79 -7.45 27.94
CA SER A 305 -26.59 -6.23 27.77
C SER A 305 -27.52 -6.00 28.96
N VAL A 306 -27.83 -4.74 29.25
CA VAL A 306 -28.73 -4.34 30.35
C VAL A 306 -29.86 -3.46 29.80
N GLY A 307 -31.09 -3.94 29.92
CA GLY A 307 -32.30 -3.30 29.37
C GLY A 307 -32.52 -3.54 27.87
N ASP A 308 -33.58 -2.91 27.34
CA ASP A 308 -34.12 -3.15 26.00
C ASP A 308 -33.96 -1.93 25.08
N ASP A 309 -32.74 -1.43 24.91
CA ASP A 309 -32.47 -0.34 23.97
C ASP A 309 -32.57 -0.83 22.49
N PRO A 310 -33.50 -0.28 21.68
CA PRO A 310 -33.68 -0.70 20.29
C PRO A 310 -32.44 -0.51 19.42
N ALA A 311 -31.60 0.49 19.71
CA ALA A 311 -30.36 0.71 18.97
C ALA A 311 -29.33 -0.40 19.27
N SER A 312 -29.16 -0.73 20.55
CA SER A 312 -28.32 -1.84 21.02
C SER A 312 -28.74 -3.19 20.44
N ALA A 313 -30.05 -3.45 20.29
CA ALA A 313 -30.55 -4.70 19.71
C ALA A 313 -30.04 -4.94 18.27
N ILE A 314 -29.93 -3.89 17.45
CA ILE A 314 -29.40 -3.98 16.08
C ILE A 314 -27.91 -4.33 16.10
N TYR A 315 -27.12 -3.68 16.97
CA TYR A 315 -25.69 -3.97 17.09
C TYR A 315 -25.41 -5.37 17.61
N LEU A 316 -26.15 -5.82 18.63
CA LEU A 316 -26.05 -7.17 19.17
C LEU A 316 -26.38 -8.24 18.13
N ARG A 317 -27.41 -7.99 17.30
CA ARG A 317 -27.75 -8.86 16.18
C ARG A 317 -26.60 -8.96 15.18
N ARG A 318 -26.08 -7.83 14.70
CA ARG A 318 -24.94 -7.80 13.76
C ARG A 318 -23.69 -8.48 14.30
N LYS A 319 -23.36 -8.28 15.59
CA LYS A 319 -22.24 -8.95 16.25
C LYS A 319 -22.43 -10.46 16.28
N SER A 320 -23.65 -10.92 16.54
CA SER A 320 -23.94 -12.36 16.56
C SER A 320 -23.89 -12.99 15.17
N GLU A 321 -24.44 -12.32 14.16
CA GLU A 321 -24.36 -12.75 12.75
C GLU A 321 -22.90 -12.86 12.30
N ALA A 322 -22.08 -11.84 12.58
CA ALA A 322 -20.66 -11.85 12.26
C ALA A 322 -19.88 -12.96 12.98
N CYS A 323 -20.22 -13.28 14.23
CA CYS A 323 -19.62 -14.41 14.95
C CYS A 323 -20.04 -15.74 14.33
N ALA A 324 -21.32 -15.89 13.96
CA ALA A 324 -21.83 -17.09 13.31
C ALA A 324 -21.14 -17.34 11.95
N GLU A 325 -20.95 -16.29 11.14
CA GLU A 325 -20.18 -16.35 9.87
C GLU A 325 -18.75 -16.86 10.07
N ALA A 326 -18.13 -16.53 11.21
CA ALA A 326 -16.78 -16.98 11.57
C ALA A 326 -16.75 -18.33 12.32
N GLY A 327 -17.91 -18.91 12.66
CA GLY A 327 -18.00 -20.16 13.43
C GLY A 327 -17.77 -20.00 14.95
N ILE A 328 -17.84 -18.78 15.47
CA ILE A 328 -17.71 -18.44 16.89
C ILE A 328 -19.07 -18.64 17.58
N GLU A 329 -19.07 -19.32 18.73
CA GLU A 329 -20.28 -19.47 19.54
C GLU A 329 -20.60 -18.19 20.31
N VAL A 330 -21.88 -17.82 20.36
CA VAL A 330 -22.32 -16.59 21.03
C VAL A 330 -23.22 -16.94 22.20
N ARG A 331 -22.82 -16.54 23.41
CA ARG A 331 -23.65 -16.62 24.61
C ARG A 331 -24.24 -15.25 24.92
N ARG A 332 -25.52 -15.07 24.62
CA ARG A 332 -26.23 -13.83 24.94
C ARG A 332 -26.69 -13.83 26.40
N VAL A 333 -26.42 -12.74 27.09
CA VAL A 333 -26.82 -12.52 28.48
C VAL A 333 -27.52 -11.16 28.56
N GLY A 334 -28.85 -11.19 28.44
CA GLY A 334 -29.70 -10.02 28.67
C GLY A 334 -30.07 -9.91 30.14
N LEU A 335 -29.83 -8.75 30.73
CA LEU A 335 -30.19 -8.41 32.10
C LEU A 335 -31.29 -7.34 32.08
N PRO A 336 -32.24 -7.38 33.02
CA PRO A 336 -33.35 -6.42 33.04
C PRO A 336 -32.87 -5.00 33.33
N ALA A 337 -33.61 -4.00 32.83
CA ALA A 337 -33.42 -2.61 33.25
C ALA A 337 -33.67 -2.47 34.77
N GLY A 338 -32.98 -1.54 35.43
CA GLY A 338 -33.10 -1.34 36.88
C GLY A 338 -32.26 -2.30 37.74
N ILE A 339 -31.54 -3.24 37.13
CA ILE A 339 -30.57 -4.09 37.83
C ILE A 339 -29.44 -3.24 38.45
N ASP A 340 -29.02 -3.59 39.66
CA ASP A 340 -27.92 -2.90 40.32
C ASP A 340 -26.55 -3.26 39.71
N THR A 341 -25.57 -2.37 39.91
CA THR A 341 -24.20 -2.56 39.41
C THR A 341 -23.56 -3.85 39.92
N ALA A 342 -23.82 -4.23 41.19
CA ALA A 342 -23.18 -5.38 41.83
C ALA A 342 -23.59 -6.70 41.17
N ALA A 343 -24.88 -6.86 40.84
CA ALA A 343 -25.42 -8.04 40.17
C ALA A 343 -24.90 -8.15 38.73
N VAL A 344 -24.76 -7.03 38.01
CA VAL A 344 -24.14 -7.04 36.67
C VAL A 344 -22.67 -7.47 36.75
N ILE A 345 -21.92 -6.92 37.72
CA ILE A 345 -20.53 -7.30 37.98
C ILE A 345 -20.40 -8.79 38.32
N GLU A 346 -21.25 -9.32 39.20
CA GLU A 346 -21.25 -10.74 39.54
C GLU A 346 -21.49 -11.61 38.31
N ARG A 347 -22.42 -11.20 37.44
CA ARG A 347 -22.69 -11.91 36.20
C ARG A 347 -21.48 -11.89 35.25
N VAL A 348 -20.82 -10.74 35.09
CA VAL A 348 -19.60 -10.59 34.28
C VAL A 348 -18.47 -11.43 34.86
N ARG A 349 -18.26 -11.43 36.18
CA ARG A 349 -17.24 -12.26 36.85
C ARG A 349 -17.50 -13.74 36.69
N THR A 350 -18.76 -14.17 36.75
CA THR A 350 -19.16 -15.56 36.49
C THR A 350 -18.77 -16.00 35.08
N LEU A 351 -19.04 -15.17 34.07
CA LEU A 351 -18.59 -15.41 32.69
C LEU A 351 -17.06 -15.36 32.58
N GLY A 352 -16.41 -14.48 33.34
CA GLY A 352 -14.97 -14.35 33.42
C GLY A 352 -14.29 -15.62 33.92
N GLY A 353 -14.87 -16.29 34.93
CA GLY A 353 -14.39 -17.57 35.47
C GLY A 353 -14.71 -18.79 34.61
N ASP A 354 -15.66 -18.70 33.68
CA ASP A 354 -16.02 -19.80 32.80
C ASP A 354 -14.94 -20.03 31.73
N THR A 355 -14.28 -21.19 31.78
CA THR A 355 -13.22 -21.57 30.83
C THR A 355 -13.73 -21.83 29.42
N THR A 356 -15.04 -22.00 29.24
CA THR A 356 -15.67 -22.13 27.91
C THR A 356 -15.93 -20.77 27.25
N VAL A 357 -15.89 -19.67 28.01
CA VAL A 357 -16.06 -18.31 27.48
C VAL A 357 -14.68 -17.67 27.28
N HIS A 358 -14.38 -17.28 26.05
CA HIS A 358 -13.07 -16.77 25.66
C HIS A 358 -13.05 -15.24 25.58
N GLY A 359 -14.12 -14.65 25.05
CA GLY A 359 -14.29 -13.20 24.98
C GLY A 359 -15.54 -12.75 25.72
N ILE A 360 -15.51 -11.55 26.29
CA ILE A 360 -16.65 -10.88 26.90
C ILE A 360 -16.74 -9.48 26.30
N LEU A 361 -17.95 -9.14 25.84
CA LEU A 361 -18.28 -7.79 25.43
C LEU A 361 -19.51 -7.32 26.22
N VAL A 362 -19.39 -6.14 26.84
CA VAL A 362 -20.47 -5.44 27.51
C VAL A 362 -21.02 -4.39 26.57
N GLN A 363 -22.27 -4.55 26.15
CA GLN A 363 -22.93 -3.62 25.24
C GLN A 363 -23.33 -2.34 25.97
N LEU A 364 -22.83 -1.20 25.49
CA LEU A 364 -23.17 0.13 26.00
C LEU A 364 -24.21 0.82 25.13
N PRO A 365 -25.00 1.77 25.68
CA PRO A 365 -25.04 2.15 27.10
C PRO A 365 -25.73 1.08 27.98
N LEU A 366 -25.44 1.07 29.28
CA LEU A 366 -26.20 0.27 30.25
C LEU A 366 -27.42 1.08 30.72
N ALA A 367 -28.60 0.44 30.82
CA ALA A 367 -29.74 1.10 31.45
C ALA A 367 -29.41 1.38 32.94
N PRO A 368 -29.66 2.61 33.44
CA PRO A 368 -29.46 2.94 34.85
C PRO A 368 -30.23 1.98 35.78
N PRO A 369 -29.77 1.74 37.02
CA PRO A 369 -28.68 2.41 37.75
C PRO A 369 -27.28 1.80 37.55
N ALA A 370 -27.12 0.78 36.70
CA ALA A 370 -25.85 0.09 36.52
C ALA A 370 -24.74 1.04 36.03
N ASP A 371 -23.61 1.05 36.74
CA ASP A 371 -22.43 1.85 36.40
C ASP A 371 -21.60 1.17 35.30
N PRO A 372 -21.53 1.76 34.08
CA PRO A 372 -20.76 1.19 32.99
C PRO A 372 -19.27 1.00 33.31
N GLN A 373 -18.65 1.92 34.03
CA GLN A 373 -17.22 1.85 34.29
C GLN A 373 -16.90 0.69 35.23
N ALA A 374 -17.62 0.59 36.34
CA ALA A 374 -17.46 -0.50 37.29
C ALA A 374 -17.71 -1.89 36.66
N VAL A 375 -18.66 -1.98 35.71
CA VAL A 375 -18.92 -3.22 34.96
C VAL A 375 -17.79 -3.56 33.98
N LEU A 376 -17.23 -2.58 33.26
CA LEU A 376 -16.11 -2.80 32.35
C LEU A 376 -14.83 -3.22 33.10
N GLU A 377 -14.57 -2.64 34.27
CA GLU A 377 -13.47 -3.03 35.17
C GLU A 377 -13.61 -4.45 35.73
N ALA A 378 -14.82 -5.03 35.72
CA ALA A 378 -15.04 -6.40 36.15
C ALA A 378 -14.73 -7.45 35.07
N VAL A 379 -14.56 -7.04 33.80
CA VAL A 379 -14.21 -7.95 32.71
C VAL A 379 -12.74 -8.35 32.85
N PRO A 380 -12.38 -9.65 32.89
CA PRO A 380 -10.98 -10.05 32.91
C PRO A 380 -10.21 -9.45 31.73
N PRO A 381 -9.03 -8.83 31.95
CA PRO A 381 -8.27 -8.15 30.90
C PRO A 381 -7.91 -9.05 29.70
N ASP A 382 -7.78 -10.34 29.92
CA ASP A 382 -7.47 -11.35 28.91
C ASP A 382 -8.70 -11.86 28.13
N LYS A 383 -9.91 -11.47 28.55
CA LYS A 383 -11.18 -11.74 27.86
C LYS A 383 -11.87 -10.47 27.35
N ASP A 384 -11.30 -9.29 27.59
CA ASP A 384 -11.80 -7.98 27.17
C ASP A 384 -11.58 -7.74 25.67
N VAL A 385 -12.41 -8.35 24.82
CA VAL A 385 -12.27 -8.28 23.37
C VAL A 385 -12.63 -6.91 22.77
N ASP A 386 -13.31 -6.06 23.54
CA ASP A 386 -13.62 -4.68 23.16
C ASP A 386 -12.52 -3.70 23.60
N GLY A 387 -11.57 -4.14 24.44
CA GLY A 387 -10.37 -3.39 24.81
C GLY A 387 -10.60 -2.21 25.75
N PHE A 388 -11.69 -2.21 26.54
CA PHE A 388 -12.06 -1.09 27.41
C PHE A 388 -11.57 -1.23 28.85
N HIS A 389 -11.01 -2.37 29.23
CA HIS A 389 -10.47 -2.56 30.57
C HIS A 389 -9.27 -1.62 30.81
N PRO A 390 -9.18 -0.91 31.94
CA PRO A 390 -8.09 0.02 32.22
C PRO A 390 -6.69 -0.59 32.10
N GLU A 391 -6.51 -1.85 32.50
CA GLU A 391 -5.25 -2.59 32.32
C GLU A 391 -4.85 -2.72 30.85
N ASN A 392 -5.80 -2.98 29.95
CA ASN A 392 -5.52 -3.05 28.50
C ASN A 392 -5.21 -1.67 27.91
N ALA A 393 -5.90 -0.62 28.38
CA ALA A 393 -5.55 0.75 28.03
C ALA A 393 -4.12 1.12 28.51
N GLY A 394 -3.75 0.70 29.72
CA GLY A 394 -2.40 0.84 30.27
C GLY A 394 -1.36 0.07 29.45
N ARG A 395 -1.63 -1.19 29.10
CA ARG A 395 -0.78 -2.00 28.22
C ARG A 395 -0.57 -1.34 26.87
N LEU A 396 -1.63 -0.82 26.24
CA LEU A 396 -1.54 -0.08 24.99
C LEU A 396 -0.62 1.14 25.13
N SER A 397 -0.78 1.93 26.19
CA SER A 397 0.06 3.10 26.44
C SER A 397 1.54 2.75 26.63
N LEU A 398 1.83 1.57 27.19
CA LEU A 398 3.19 1.06 27.40
C LEU A 398 3.73 0.28 26.19
N GLY A 399 2.93 0.12 25.12
CA GLY A 399 3.29 -0.70 23.96
C GLY A 399 3.32 -2.21 24.23
N LEU A 400 2.74 -2.65 25.35
CA LEU A 400 2.68 -4.05 25.77
C LEU A 400 1.57 -4.82 25.02
N PRO A 401 1.68 -6.16 24.91
CA PRO A 401 0.61 -6.98 24.38
C PRO A 401 -0.66 -6.87 25.23
N GLY A 402 -1.80 -6.65 24.60
CA GLY A 402 -3.10 -6.53 25.26
C GLY A 402 -4.22 -6.50 24.22
N PHE A 403 -5.47 -6.35 24.68
CA PHE A 403 -6.56 -5.97 23.78
C PHE A 403 -6.57 -4.46 23.59
N VAL A 404 -7.14 -4.04 22.48
CA VAL A 404 -7.18 -2.64 22.03
C VAL A 404 -8.61 -2.34 21.61
N PRO A 405 -9.11 -1.12 21.86
CA PRO A 405 -10.43 -0.70 21.42
C PRO A 405 -10.76 -1.07 19.97
N ALA A 406 -11.83 -1.85 19.79
CA ALA A 406 -12.18 -2.48 18.51
C ALA A 406 -12.35 -1.47 17.37
N THR A 407 -12.92 -0.30 17.65
CA THR A 407 -13.07 0.77 16.66
C THR A 407 -11.71 1.35 16.24
N ALA A 408 -10.80 1.61 17.19
CA ALA A 408 -9.47 2.15 16.88
C ALA A 408 -8.64 1.14 16.06
N LEU A 409 -8.69 -0.14 16.43
CA LEU A 409 -8.04 -1.21 15.67
C LEU A 409 -8.68 -1.38 14.29
N GLY A 410 -10.01 -1.24 14.19
CA GLY A 410 -10.76 -1.35 12.94
C GLY A 410 -10.39 -0.26 11.94
N ILE A 411 -10.11 0.95 12.42
CA ILE A 411 -9.60 2.06 11.59
C ILE A 411 -8.21 1.70 11.03
N LEU A 412 -7.29 1.22 11.88
CA LEU A 412 -5.97 0.80 11.39
C LEU A 412 -6.05 -0.31 10.33
N GLU A 413 -6.90 -1.31 10.57
CA GLU A 413 -7.08 -2.41 9.65
C GLU A 413 -7.71 -1.95 8.33
N LEU A 414 -8.65 -1.00 8.37
CA LEU A 414 -9.23 -0.37 7.17
C LEU A 414 -8.16 0.35 6.34
N LEU A 415 -7.33 1.16 7.00
CA LEU A 415 -6.23 1.89 6.35
C LEU A 415 -5.20 0.92 5.75
N ARG A 416 -4.86 -0.15 6.48
CA ARG A 416 -3.96 -1.22 6.03
C ARG A 416 -4.50 -1.93 4.80
N TYR A 417 -5.77 -2.33 4.81
CA TYR A 417 -6.43 -2.99 3.68
C TYR A 417 -6.34 -2.15 2.41
N TYR A 418 -6.62 -0.85 2.55
CA TYR A 418 -6.59 0.08 1.43
C TYR A 418 -5.20 0.62 1.07
N GLN A 419 -4.16 0.13 1.76
CA GLN A 419 -2.76 0.52 1.58
C GLN A 419 -2.55 2.03 1.70
N VAL A 420 -3.23 2.66 2.66
CA VAL A 420 -3.02 4.08 2.96
C VAL A 420 -1.65 4.25 3.62
N PRO A 421 -0.76 5.10 3.10
CA PRO A 421 0.54 5.34 3.72
C PRO A 421 0.37 6.09 5.05
N ILE A 422 0.99 5.57 6.11
CA ILE A 422 0.92 6.14 7.47
C ILE A 422 2.32 6.48 8.03
N ALA A 423 3.32 5.65 7.76
CA ALA A 423 4.68 5.89 8.29
C ALA A 423 5.24 7.22 7.81
N GLY A 424 5.71 8.03 8.76
CA GLY A 424 6.26 9.36 8.52
C GLY A 424 5.23 10.46 8.24
N THR A 425 3.93 10.15 8.23
CA THR A 425 2.89 11.15 7.94
C THR A 425 2.43 11.89 9.20
N HIS A 426 1.80 13.05 9.00
CA HIS A 426 1.14 13.78 10.09
C HIS A 426 -0.33 13.35 10.20
N ALA A 427 -0.71 12.80 11.35
CA ALA A 427 -2.08 12.40 11.64
C ALA A 427 -2.72 13.31 12.70
N VAL A 428 -3.94 13.77 12.45
CA VAL A 428 -4.76 14.51 13.43
C VAL A 428 -5.96 13.67 13.81
N VAL A 429 -6.13 13.43 15.10
CA VAL A 429 -7.29 12.73 15.67
C VAL A 429 -8.13 13.76 16.42
N LEU A 430 -9.36 13.97 15.98
CA LEU A 430 -10.31 14.88 16.61
C LEU A 430 -11.24 14.09 17.53
N GLY A 431 -11.18 14.41 18.83
CA GLY A 431 -11.88 13.67 19.87
C GLY A 431 -10.90 12.88 20.72
N ARG A 432 -11.09 12.89 22.05
CA ARG A 432 -10.19 12.27 23.03
C ARG A 432 -10.88 11.24 23.94
N SER A 433 -11.90 10.57 23.42
CA SER A 433 -12.59 9.51 24.15
C SER A 433 -11.63 8.36 24.47
N SER A 434 -11.94 7.60 25.52
CA SER A 434 -11.21 6.38 25.88
C SER A 434 -11.43 5.23 24.89
N ILE A 435 -12.50 5.31 24.08
CA ILE A 435 -12.93 4.26 23.15
C ILE A 435 -12.30 4.42 21.76
N VAL A 436 -12.04 5.65 21.31
CA VAL A 436 -11.54 5.90 19.95
C VAL A 436 -10.33 6.81 19.95
N GLY A 437 -10.49 8.06 20.42
CA GLY A 437 -9.51 9.11 20.17
C GLY A 437 -8.13 8.85 20.78
N ARG A 438 -8.09 8.62 22.10
CA ARG A 438 -6.85 8.30 22.83
C ARG A 438 -6.20 7.00 22.33
N PRO A 439 -6.89 5.85 22.27
CA PRO A 439 -6.27 4.61 21.84
C PRO A 439 -5.77 4.69 20.39
N LEU A 440 -6.51 5.32 19.49
CA LEU A 440 -6.07 5.49 18.10
C LEU A 440 -4.81 6.37 18.00
N SER A 441 -4.72 7.43 18.79
CA SER A 441 -3.52 8.27 18.79
C SER A 441 -2.27 7.51 19.22
N GLN A 442 -2.38 6.65 20.23
CA GLN A 442 -1.29 5.80 20.71
C GLN A 442 -0.90 4.76 19.65
N LEU A 443 -1.90 4.12 19.03
CA LEU A 443 -1.70 3.15 17.97
C LEU A 443 -0.97 3.74 16.76
N LEU A 444 -1.40 4.90 16.27
CA LEU A 444 -0.79 5.57 15.12
C LEU A 444 0.68 5.95 15.37
N SER A 445 1.01 6.33 16.60
CA SER A 445 2.39 6.68 17.00
C SER A 445 3.30 5.49 17.28
N ARG A 446 2.76 4.26 17.30
CA ARG A 446 3.51 3.06 17.69
C ARG A 446 4.59 2.74 16.65
N ARG A 447 5.73 2.22 17.14
CA ARG A 447 6.80 1.68 16.29
C ARG A 447 6.24 0.71 15.24
N GLY A 448 6.56 0.96 13.96
CA GLY A 448 6.09 0.18 12.82
C GLY A 448 4.84 0.74 12.14
N ILE A 449 4.13 1.67 12.78
CA ILE A 449 3.10 2.51 12.14
C ILE A 449 3.67 3.93 11.92
N ASP A 450 4.41 4.44 12.91
CA ASP A 450 5.35 5.57 12.81
C ASP A 450 4.73 6.89 12.28
N ALA A 451 3.47 7.19 12.64
CA ALA A 451 2.88 8.51 12.37
C ALA A 451 3.27 9.54 13.44
N THR A 452 3.41 10.80 13.04
CA THR A 452 3.43 11.93 13.98
C THR A 452 1.99 12.34 14.29
N VAL A 453 1.56 12.24 15.55
CA VAL A 453 0.14 12.37 15.91
C VAL A 453 -0.17 13.64 16.70
N THR A 454 -1.24 14.33 16.33
CA THR A 454 -1.83 15.44 17.08
C THR A 454 -3.25 15.07 17.53
N LEU A 455 -3.52 15.16 18.85
CA LEU A 455 -4.83 14.87 19.42
C LEU A 455 -5.60 16.17 19.73
N GLY A 456 -6.65 16.45 18.97
CA GLY A 456 -7.52 17.61 19.13
C GLY A 456 -8.81 17.31 19.89
N HIS A 457 -9.41 18.32 20.52
CA HIS A 457 -10.67 18.20 21.25
C HIS A 457 -11.43 19.54 21.34
N SER A 458 -12.62 19.55 21.95
CA SER A 458 -13.49 20.74 22.03
C SER A 458 -12.85 21.96 22.71
N ALA A 459 -11.97 21.74 23.67
CA ALA A 459 -11.20 22.81 24.34
C ALA A 459 -9.88 23.17 23.63
N SER A 460 -9.56 22.55 22.49
CA SER A 460 -8.42 22.97 21.68
C SER A 460 -8.75 24.32 21.06
N GLY A 461 -7.84 25.29 21.22
CA GLY A 461 -8.03 26.65 20.73
C GLY A 461 -8.14 26.77 19.20
N PRO A 462 -8.24 27.99 18.67
CA PRO A 462 -8.53 28.25 17.25
C PRO A 462 -7.51 27.62 16.28
N ALA A 463 -6.27 27.43 16.71
CA ALA A 463 -5.21 26.79 15.92
C ALA A 463 -5.48 25.33 15.54
N LEU A 464 -6.46 24.65 16.17
CA LEU A 464 -6.76 23.25 15.87
C LEU A 464 -7.13 23.03 14.39
N ARG A 465 -7.86 23.97 13.78
CA ARG A 465 -8.25 23.84 12.37
C ARG A 465 -7.04 23.95 11.44
N GLU A 466 -6.06 24.78 11.79
CA GLU A 466 -4.81 24.91 11.03
C GLU A 466 -3.93 23.66 11.15
N LEU A 467 -3.89 23.04 12.34
CA LEU A 467 -3.22 21.76 12.54
C LEU A 467 -3.90 20.63 11.74
N ALA A 468 -5.24 20.60 11.72
CA ALA A 468 -6.00 19.64 10.92
C ALA A 468 -5.72 19.78 9.41
N ARG A 469 -5.58 21.01 8.91
CA ARG A 469 -5.24 21.30 7.49
C ARG A 469 -3.83 20.87 7.09
N GLN A 470 -2.97 20.51 8.04
CA GLN A 470 -1.62 20.00 7.76
C GLN A 470 -1.59 18.46 7.70
N ALA A 471 -2.62 17.80 8.22
CA ALA A 471 -2.69 16.36 8.38
C ALA A 471 -2.82 15.65 7.03
N ASP A 472 -2.02 14.61 6.83
CA ASP A 472 -2.18 13.64 5.74
C ASP A 472 -3.31 12.64 6.06
N LEU A 473 -3.54 12.39 7.35
CA LEU A 473 -4.63 11.58 7.89
C LEU A 473 -5.43 12.37 8.93
N LEU A 474 -6.71 12.63 8.66
CA LEU A 474 -7.63 13.26 9.60
C LEU A 474 -8.68 12.25 10.08
N VAL A 475 -8.76 12.02 11.38
CA VAL A 475 -9.78 11.14 11.98
C VAL A 475 -10.77 11.98 12.79
N ALA A 476 -12.04 11.96 12.40
CA ALA A 476 -13.13 12.65 13.10
C ALA A 476 -13.89 11.68 14.02
N ALA A 477 -13.75 11.88 15.32
CA ALA A 477 -14.47 11.15 16.38
C ALA A 477 -14.94 12.15 17.47
N VAL A 478 -15.55 13.24 17.03
CA VAL A 478 -15.99 14.37 17.86
C VAL A 478 -17.40 14.19 18.43
N GLY A 479 -18.22 13.31 17.85
CA GLY A 479 -19.59 13.07 18.29
C GLY A 479 -20.52 14.25 18.00
N ARG A 480 -20.30 14.95 16.88
CA ARG A 480 -21.12 16.06 16.41
C ARG A 480 -21.31 15.98 14.90
N ALA A 481 -22.56 15.82 14.48
CA ALA A 481 -22.92 15.65 13.09
C ALA A 481 -22.34 16.77 12.20
N GLU A 482 -21.64 16.37 11.13
CA GLU A 482 -21.19 17.25 10.03
C GLU A 482 -20.35 18.47 10.49
N MET A 483 -19.66 18.38 11.63
CA MET A 483 -18.81 19.44 12.17
C MET A 483 -17.52 19.66 11.36
N VAL A 484 -16.97 18.59 10.80
CA VAL A 484 -15.73 18.62 10.02
C VAL A 484 -16.08 18.81 8.55
N ASP A 485 -15.85 20.00 8.02
CA ASP A 485 -16.06 20.35 6.61
C ASP A 485 -14.73 20.43 5.83
N ALA A 486 -14.79 20.83 4.57
CA ALA A 486 -13.61 20.98 3.71
C ALA A 486 -12.52 21.90 4.30
N ASP A 487 -12.88 22.86 5.17
CA ASP A 487 -11.92 23.77 5.79
C ASP A 487 -11.04 23.08 6.83
N TRP A 488 -11.31 21.84 7.21
CA TRP A 488 -10.43 21.10 8.11
C TRP A 488 -9.41 20.24 7.39
N VAL A 489 -9.53 20.11 6.06
CA VAL A 489 -8.92 19.00 5.32
C VAL A 489 -7.82 19.53 4.41
N LYS A 490 -6.60 18.97 4.57
CA LYS A 490 -5.52 19.15 3.59
C LYS A 490 -5.97 18.56 2.24
N PRO A 491 -5.82 19.28 1.12
CA PRO A 491 -6.09 18.71 -0.20
C PRO A 491 -5.34 17.39 -0.39
N GLY A 492 -6.07 16.34 -0.74
CA GLY A 492 -5.53 15.00 -0.93
C GLY A 492 -5.41 14.13 0.32
N ALA A 493 -5.73 14.63 1.51
CA ALA A 493 -5.67 13.84 2.73
C ALA A 493 -6.67 12.67 2.75
N THR A 494 -6.36 11.68 3.59
CA THR A 494 -7.30 10.62 3.96
C THR A 494 -8.13 11.10 5.15
N VAL A 495 -9.44 11.03 5.03
CA VAL A 495 -10.38 11.38 6.11
C VAL A 495 -11.14 10.13 6.57
N VAL A 496 -11.09 9.88 7.88
CA VAL A 496 -11.82 8.79 8.54
C VAL A 496 -12.89 9.40 9.42
N ASP A 497 -14.14 9.13 9.09
CA ASP A 497 -15.32 9.51 9.84
C ASP A 497 -15.79 8.35 10.73
N VAL A 498 -15.69 8.55 12.03
CA VAL A 498 -16.10 7.58 13.06
C VAL A 498 -17.52 7.87 13.57
N GLY A 499 -18.02 9.09 13.36
CA GLY A 499 -19.30 9.54 13.88
C GLY A 499 -20.47 8.74 13.30
N ILE A 500 -21.50 8.52 14.12
CA ILE A 500 -22.77 7.96 13.67
C ILE A 500 -23.89 8.76 14.34
N HIS A 501 -24.59 9.55 13.53
CA HIS A 501 -25.68 10.43 13.96
C HIS A 501 -26.93 10.11 13.17
N ARG A 502 -28.08 10.07 13.85
CA ARG A 502 -29.37 9.99 13.19
C ARG A 502 -29.92 11.41 13.05
N VAL A 503 -30.10 11.85 11.82
CA VAL A 503 -30.62 13.19 11.48
C VAL A 503 -31.88 13.06 10.63
N PRO A 504 -32.77 14.08 10.61
CA PRO A 504 -33.91 14.08 9.70
C PRO A 504 -33.47 13.92 8.24
N ALA A 505 -34.17 13.09 7.48
CA ALA A 505 -33.97 12.96 6.04
C ALA A 505 -34.81 14.00 5.29
N ALA A 506 -34.34 14.42 4.10
CA ALA A 506 -35.04 15.39 3.27
C ALA A 506 -36.38 14.84 2.78
N GLU A 507 -36.41 13.58 2.31
CA GLU A 507 -37.62 12.88 1.90
C GLU A 507 -37.53 11.37 2.17
N PRO A 508 -38.66 10.68 2.45
CA PRO A 508 -39.99 11.24 2.73
C PRO A 508 -40.06 11.91 4.12
N ARG A 509 -41.04 12.80 4.31
CA ARG A 509 -41.22 13.58 5.54
C ARG A 509 -41.40 12.65 6.75
N GLY A 510 -40.54 12.78 7.76
CA GLY A 510 -40.51 11.90 8.94
C GLY A 510 -39.48 10.76 8.87
N ALA A 511 -38.83 10.55 7.73
CA ALA A 511 -37.71 9.62 7.63
C ALA A 511 -36.44 10.19 8.29
N THR A 512 -35.55 9.31 8.72
CA THR A 512 -34.24 9.67 9.29
C THR A 512 -33.12 9.08 8.44
N ARG A 513 -32.03 9.83 8.24
CA ARG A 513 -30.79 9.33 7.62
C ARG A 513 -29.68 9.21 8.67
N LEU A 514 -28.69 8.38 8.37
CA LEU A 514 -27.44 8.35 9.13
C LEU A 514 -26.43 9.30 8.49
N THR A 515 -25.68 10.02 9.31
CA THR A 515 -24.54 10.85 8.90
C THR A 515 -23.42 10.71 9.92
N GLY A 516 -22.22 11.16 9.59
CA GLY A 516 -21.08 11.11 10.50
C GLY A 516 -20.69 12.48 11.04
N ASP A 517 -19.50 12.56 11.62
CA ASP A 517 -18.91 13.80 12.11
C ASP A 517 -18.42 14.71 10.97
N VAL A 518 -18.30 14.16 9.75
CA VAL A 518 -17.78 14.84 8.57
C VAL A 518 -18.91 15.24 7.63
N HIS A 519 -18.89 16.49 7.15
CA HIS A 519 -19.74 16.94 6.06
C HIS A 519 -19.23 16.36 4.72
N ALA A 520 -19.66 15.13 4.44
CA ALA A 520 -19.11 14.27 3.39
C ALA A 520 -19.06 14.94 2.01
N ALA A 521 -20.09 15.68 1.62
CA ALA A 521 -20.13 16.35 0.31
C ALA A 521 -19.00 17.38 0.15
N SER A 522 -18.75 18.21 1.17
CA SER A 522 -17.67 19.20 1.11
C SER A 522 -16.29 18.54 1.19
N VAL A 523 -16.13 17.54 2.06
CA VAL A 523 -14.84 16.89 2.27
C VAL A 523 -14.46 16.02 1.08
N ALA A 524 -15.42 15.34 0.45
CA ALA A 524 -15.16 14.53 -0.74
C ALA A 524 -14.65 15.34 -1.94
N ALA A 525 -14.87 16.66 -1.95
CA ALA A 525 -14.36 17.56 -2.99
C ALA A 525 -12.86 17.90 -2.83
N VAL A 526 -12.31 17.72 -1.62
CA VAL A 526 -10.92 18.09 -1.29
C VAL A 526 -10.05 16.91 -0.85
N ALA A 527 -10.63 15.92 -0.18
CA ALA A 527 -9.93 14.74 0.32
C ALA A 527 -9.50 13.81 -0.82
N GLY A 528 -8.37 13.13 -0.63
CA GLY A 528 -7.95 12.05 -1.52
C GLY A 528 -8.72 10.75 -1.24
N ALA A 529 -9.11 10.53 0.01
CA ALA A 529 -9.92 9.39 0.43
C ALA A 529 -10.85 9.76 1.60
N LEU A 530 -12.02 9.14 1.67
CA LEU A 530 -13.02 9.37 2.71
C LEU A 530 -13.73 8.06 3.07
N THR A 531 -13.89 7.75 4.35
CA THR A 531 -14.78 6.66 4.78
C THR A 531 -16.24 7.10 4.70
N PRO A 532 -17.15 6.31 4.09
CA PRO A 532 -18.57 6.65 4.05
C PRO A 532 -19.25 6.44 5.42
N VAL A 533 -20.30 7.19 5.70
CA VAL A 533 -21.21 6.94 6.82
C VAL A 533 -22.64 6.87 6.29
N PRO A 534 -23.35 5.74 6.46
CA PRO A 534 -22.88 4.46 7.02
C PRO A 534 -21.93 3.70 6.09
N GLY A 535 -21.34 2.61 6.59
CA GLY A 535 -20.59 1.66 5.76
C GLY A 535 -19.07 1.83 5.77
N GLY A 536 -18.51 2.78 6.53
CA GLY A 536 -17.07 2.95 6.73
C GLY A 536 -16.55 2.20 7.97
N VAL A 537 -16.40 2.91 9.09
CA VAL A 537 -15.78 2.37 10.32
C VAL A 537 -16.66 1.35 11.06
N GLY A 538 -17.99 1.46 10.94
CA GLY A 538 -18.95 0.60 11.66
C GLY A 538 -18.76 -0.91 11.42
N PRO A 539 -18.76 -1.40 10.17
CA PRO A 539 -18.49 -2.80 9.84
C PRO A 539 -17.16 -3.32 10.41
N MET A 540 -16.13 -2.48 10.40
CA MET A 540 -14.81 -2.84 10.92
C MET A 540 -14.81 -3.05 12.43
N THR A 541 -15.58 -2.27 13.18
CA THR A 541 -15.69 -2.45 14.63
C THR A 541 -16.21 -3.85 14.97
N VAL A 542 -17.24 -4.32 14.26
CA VAL A 542 -17.77 -5.69 14.46
C VAL A 542 -16.74 -6.75 14.07
N ALA A 543 -16.03 -6.56 12.96
CA ALA A 543 -14.99 -7.49 12.52
C ALA A 543 -13.84 -7.60 13.53
N MET A 544 -13.45 -6.50 14.18
CA MET A 544 -12.41 -6.51 15.21
C MET A 544 -12.83 -7.25 16.49
N VAL A 545 -14.11 -7.20 16.87
CA VAL A 545 -14.63 -8.02 17.99
C VAL A 545 -14.52 -9.52 17.67
N VAL A 546 -14.83 -9.90 16.43
CA VAL A 546 -14.66 -11.29 15.94
C VAL A 546 -13.19 -11.71 16.04
N ALA A 547 -12.28 -10.90 15.49
CA ALA A 547 -10.84 -11.17 15.54
C ALA A 547 -10.30 -11.21 16.98
N GLY A 548 -10.76 -10.29 17.85
CA GLY A 548 -10.41 -10.26 19.27
C GLY A 548 -10.83 -11.53 20.00
N THR A 549 -12.02 -12.07 19.70
CA THR A 549 -12.49 -13.33 20.30
C THR A 549 -11.61 -14.52 19.90
N VAL A 550 -11.20 -14.58 18.63
CA VAL A 550 -10.25 -15.60 18.15
C VAL A 550 -8.91 -15.49 18.87
N LEU A 551 -8.38 -14.27 19.01
CA LEU A 551 -7.14 -14.01 19.73
C LEU A 551 -7.23 -14.42 21.20
N ALA A 552 -8.36 -14.16 21.86
CA ALA A 552 -8.60 -14.57 23.24
C ALA A 552 -8.58 -16.11 23.37
N ALA A 553 -9.23 -16.82 22.44
CA ALA A 553 -9.23 -18.28 22.42
C ALA A 553 -7.83 -18.89 22.18
N GLN A 554 -7.04 -18.28 21.28
CA GLN A 554 -5.65 -18.68 21.06
C GLN A 554 -4.80 -18.54 22.33
N ARG A 555 -4.86 -17.37 22.98
CA ARG A 555 -4.10 -17.08 24.21
C ARG A 555 -4.52 -17.97 25.38
N ALA A 556 -5.81 -18.24 25.53
CA ALA A 556 -6.32 -19.14 26.57
C ALA A 556 -5.71 -20.54 26.42
N ARG A 557 -5.61 -21.06 25.20
CA ARG A 557 -4.99 -22.36 24.93
C ARG A 557 -3.48 -22.38 25.21
N GLU A 558 -2.77 -21.33 24.84
CA GLU A 558 -1.32 -21.24 25.08
C GLU A 558 -0.97 -21.30 26.57
N ARG A 559 -1.81 -20.72 27.43
CA ARG A 559 -1.65 -20.78 28.89
C ARG A 559 -1.90 -22.14 29.51
N VAL A 560 -2.64 -23.03 28.85
CA VAL A 560 -2.90 -24.41 29.32
C VAL A 560 -1.74 -25.35 28.95
N LYS A 561 -0.84 -24.94 28.05
CA LYS A 561 0.33 -25.73 27.62
C LYS A 561 1.60 -25.48 28.46
N VAL A 562 1.57 -24.48 29.34
CA VAL A 562 2.61 -24.18 30.32
C VAL A 562 2.15 -24.74 31.65
#